data_AF-A0A1K1LHM4-F1
#
_entry.id   AF-A0A1K1LHM4-F1
#
_cell.length_a   1.000
_cell.length_b   1.000
_cell.length_c   1.000
_cell.angle_alpha   90.00
_cell.angle_beta   90.00
_cell.angle_gamma   90.00
#
_symmetry.space_group_name_H-M   'P 1'
#
loop_
_entity.id
_entity.type
_entity.pdbx_description
1 polymer ?
#
loop_
_entity_poly.entity_id
_entity_poly.type
_entity_poly.pdbx_seq_one_letter_code
_entity_poly.pdbx_strand_id
1 'polypeptide(L)' 'MELLFFYRCPHCLRHVPLVNPVEPRNVRCDGCGKQFPIIPVDEHGLHYVRIMLANGKAAADPDYL' A
#
# COMPACT_ATOMS: atom_id res chain seq x y z
N MET A 1 -4.03 4.09 -10.88
CA MET A 1 -3.43 4.59 -9.63
C MET A 1 -3.19 3.43 -8.68
N GLU A 2 -2.04 3.40 -8.02
CA GLU A 2 -1.68 2.39 -7.02
C GLU A 2 -1.54 3.05 -5.64
N LEU A 3 -1.97 2.37 -4.56
CA LEU A 3 -1.82 2.88 -3.19
C LEU A 3 -0.72 2.09 -2.46
N LEU A 4 0.13 2.81 -1.75
CA LEU A 4 1.26 2.26 -1.02
C LEU A 4 0.96 2.21 0.48
N PHE A 5 1.09 1.02 1.06
CA PHE A 5 0.88 0.76 2.48
C PHE A 5 2.21 0.44 3.15
N PHE A 6 2.49 1.08 4.27
CA PHE A 6 3.73 0.89 5.03
C PHE A 6 3.49 0.00 6.24
N TYR A 7 4.09 -1.18 6.23
CA TYR A 7 4.06 -2.11 7.37
C TYR A 7 5.37 -2.03 8.13
N ARG A 8 5.29 -1.92 9.46
CA ARG A 8 6.47 -1.89 10.31
C ARG A 8 6.98 -3.31 10.54
N CYS A 9 8.21 -3.61 10.10
CA CYS A 9 8.84 -4.91 10.33
C CYS A 9 9.02 -5.16 11.83
N PRO A 10 8.53 -6.29 12.38
CA PRO A 10 8.65 -6.58 13.82
C PRO A 10 10.08 -6.91 14.26
N HIS A 11 11.01 -7.15 13.33
CA HIS A 11 12.37 -7.56 13.65
C HIS A 11 13.38 -6.42 13.65
N CYS A 12 13.30 -5.49 12.69
CA CYS A 12 14.24 -4.37 12.56
C CYS A 12 13.55 -3.01 12.52
N LEU A 13 12.23 -2.97 12.71
CA LEU A 13 11.40 -1.75 12.79
C LEU A 13 11.34 -0.90 11.51
N ARG A 14 11.93 -1.38 10.41
CA ARG A 14 11.87 -0.72 9.10
C ARG A 14 10.44 -0.74 8.54
N HIS A 15 10.03 0.37 7.93
CA HIS A 15 8.76 0.45 7.21
C HIS A 15 8.93 -0.16 5.81
N VAL A 16 8.22 -1.25 5.57
CA VAL A 16 8.23 -2.00 4.31
C VAL A 16 7.03 -1.53 3.47
N PRO A 17 7.25 -0.91 2.30
CA PRO A 17 6.18 -0.47 1.43
C PRO A 17 5.61 -1.63 0.62
N LEU A 18 4.28 -1.71 0.53
CA LEU A 18 3.56 -2.70 -0.26
C LEU A 18 2.45 -2.04 -1.08
N VAL A 19 2.29 -2.49 -2.32
CA VAL A 19 1.22 -2.01 -3.20
C VAL A 19 -0.02 -2.87 -3.02
N ASN A 20 -1.15 -2.24 -2.68
CA ASN A 20 -2.49 -2.85 -2.62
C ASN A 20 -2.54 -4.31 -2.08
N PRO A 21 -2.02 -4.61 -0.87
CA PRO A 21 -1.94 -5.98 -0.39
C PRO A 21 -3.30 -6.48 0.13
N VAL A 22 -4.16 -6.97 -0.77
CA VAL A 22 -5.52 -7.45 -0.45
C VAL A 22 -5.60 -8.90 0.04
N GLU A 23 -4.50 -9.65 -0.10
CA GLU A 23 -4.42 -11.06 0.32
C GLU A 23 -3.56 -11.23 1.57
N PRO A 24 -3.95 -12.12 2.51
CA PRO A 24 -3.11 -12.47 3.65
C PRO A 24 -1.87 -13.22 3.17
N ARG A 25 -0.69 -12.68 3.45
CA ARG A 25 0.59 -13.31 3.06
C ARG A 25 1.74 -12.92 3.98
N ASN A 26 2.81 -13.70 3.93
CA ASN A 26 4.10 -13.29 4.48
C ASN A 26 4.81 -12.36 3.50
N VAL A 27 5.44 -11.32 4.02
CA VAL A 27 6.27 -10.40 3.24
C VAL A 27 7.70 -10.42 3.75
N ARG A 28 8.65 -10.26 2.83
CA ARG A 28 10.08 -10.23 3.14
C ARG A 28 10.53 -8.78 3.37
N CYS A 29 11.14 -8.51 4.52
CA CYS A 29 11.70 -7.20 4.82
C CYS A 29 12.93 -6.90 3.95
N ASP A 30 12.93 -5.73 3.30
CA ASP A 30 14.04 -5.20 2.50
C ASP A 30 15.29 -4.85 3.34
N GLY A 31 15.12 -4.57 4.63
CA GLY A 31 16.22 -4.23 5.54
C GLY A 31 16.92 -5.44 6.17
N CYS A 32 16.17 -6.35 6.80
CA CYS A 32 16.76 -7.48 7.54
C CYS A 32 16.56 -8.85 6.88
N GLY A 33 15.85 -8.92 5.74
CA GLY A 33 15.63 -10.15 4.98
C GLY A 33 14.65 -11.17 5.60
N LYS A 34 14.22 -10.96 6.85
CA LYS A 34 13.25 -11.83 7.55
C LYS A 34 11.84 -11.66 6.98
N GLN A 35 11.04 -12.72 7.09
CA GLN A 35 9.63 -12.72 6.69
C GLN A 35 8.72 -12.48 7.89
N PHE A 36 7.61 -11.79 7.66
CA PHE A 36 6.56 -11.57 8.67
C PHE A 36 5.18 -11.50 8.01
N PRO A 37 4.10 -11.93 8.69
CA PRO A 37 2.74 -11.84 8.16
C PRO A 37 2.25 -10.40 8.19
N ILE A 38 1.38 -10.05 7.24
CA ILE A 38 0.67 -8.77 7.21
C ILE A 38 -0.84 -8.99 7.32
N ILE A 39 -1.53 -7.96 7.83
CA ILE A 39 -2.98 -7.86 7.75
C ILE A 39 -3.31 -7.33 6.35
N PRO A 40 -4.17 -8.00 5.56
CA PRO A 40 -4.56 -7.52 4.25
C PRO A 40 -5.37 -6.22 4.35
N VAL A 41 -5.31 -5.42 3.30
CA VAL A 41 -6.14 -4.24 3.13
C VAL A 41 -7.48 -4.63 2.52
N ASP A 42 -8.55 -3.97 2.96
CA ASP A 42 -9.89 -4.18 2.41
C ASP A 42 -9.99 -3.70 0.95
N GLU A 43 -10.45 -4.59 0.07
CA GLU A 43 -10.59 -4.33 -1.37
C GLU A 43 -11.67 -3.28 -1.66
N HIS A 44 -12.75 -3.24 -0.86
CA HIS A 44 -13.81 -2.24 -1.04
C HIS A 44 -13.31 -0.83 -0.71
N GLY A 45 -12.54 -0.67 0.37
CA GLY A 45 -11.86 0.58 0.70
C GLY A 45 -10.90 1.05 -0.41
N LEU A 46 -10.12 0.14 -1.01
CA LEU A 46 -9.27 0.48 -2.16
C LEU A 46 -10.07 0.96 -3.37
N HIS A 47 -11.18 0.27 -3.69
CA HIS A 47 -12.07 0.67 -4.77
C HIS A 47 -12.69 2.05 -4.53
N TYR A 48 -13.12 2.34 -3.29
CA TYR A 48 -13.66 3.65 -2.92
C TYR A 48 -12.66 4.78 -3.22
N VAL A 49 -11.41 4.64 -2.77
CA VAL A 49 -10.37 5.66 -2.99
C VAL A 49 -10.05 5.82 -4.48
N ARG A 50 -10.03 4.71 -5.24
CA ARG A 50 -9.83 4.75 -6.71
C ARG A 50 -10.93 5.54 -7.40
N ILE A 51 -12.19 5.32 -7.03
CA ILE A 51 -13.33 6.05 -7.60
C ILE A 51 -13.26 7.53 -7.22
N MET A 52 -13.07 7.82 -5.93
CA MET A 52 -13.01 9.18 -5.39
C MET A 52 -11.93 10.03 -6.11
N LEU A 53 -10.78 9.45 -6.43
CA LEU A 53 -9.69 10.16 -7.10
C LEU A 53 -9.76 10.09 -8.63
N ALA A 54 -10.86 9.63 -9.22
CA ALA A 54 -11.00 9.41 -10.67
C ALA A 54 -9.80 8.61 -11.24
N ASN A 55 -9.44 7.52 -10.55
CA ASN A 55 -8.27 6.68 -10.82
C ASN A 55 -6.93 7.45 -10.82
N GLY A 56 -6.83 8.49 -9.98
CA GLY A 56 -5.64 9.33 -9.79
C GLY A 56 -5.68 10.66 -10.55
N LYS A 57 -6.60 10.85 -11.51
CA LYS A 57 -6.70 12.08 -12.29
C LYS A 57 -7.07 13.29 -11.44
N ALA A 58 -7.90 13.10 -10.42
CA ALA A 58 -8.31 14.19 -9.53
C ALA A 58 -7.19 14.66 -8.59
N ALA A 59 -6.05 13.97 -8.54
CA ALA A 59 -4.88 14.38 -7.77
C ALA A 59 -3.89 15.24 -8.60
N ALA A 60 -4.12 15.38 -9.90
CA ALA A 60 -3.33 16.28 -10.74
C ALA A 60 -3.78 17.72 -10.50
N ASP A 61 -2.81 18.63 -10.44
CA ASP A 61 -3.07 20.06 -10.32
C ASP A 61 -3.73 20.57 -11.61
N PRO A 62 -4.94 21.16 -11.55
CA PRO A 62 -5.66 21.63 -12.73
C PRO A 62 -4.92 22.73 -13.49
N ASP A 63 -4.01 23.46 -12.86
CA ASP A 63 -3.21 24.50 -13.53
C ASP A 63 -2.15 23.91 -14.47
N TYR A 64 -1.91 22.59 -14.40
CA TYR A 64 -0.91 21.86 -15.18
C TYR A 64 -1.49 20.71 -16.02
N LEU A 65 -2.82 20.66 -16.20
CA LEU A 65 -3.54 19.67 -17.01
C LEU A 65 -3.87 20.17 -18.42
#